data_AF-A0A7V0J1K5-F1
#
_entry.id   AF-A0A7V0J1K5-F1
#
_cell.length_a   1.000
_cell.length_b   1.000
_cell.length_c   1.000
_cell.angle_alpha   90.00
_cell.angle_beta   90.00
_cell.angle_gamma   90.00
#
_symmetry.space_group_name_H-M   'P 1'
#
loop_
_entity.id
_entity.type
_entity.pdbx_description
1 polymer ?
#
loop_
_entity_poly.entity_id
_entity_poly.type
_entity_poly.pdbx_seq_one_letter_code
_entity_poly.pdbx_strand_id
1 'polypeptide(L)'
;MRRSLLLLVVVFAMILAACVGPAGPVGPAGPEGPQGPAGPAGPAGPAAATVAIGAEYVGTQTCAGCHPDTAEKFLKSGHPYKLNKVVDGQPPTYPFTEITEVPDGYTWNDITYVIGGYNWKARFIGLDGFIITGDENAKTQYNLPNPTIGLGGDWVAYHAGQQKAYDCGPCHTTGYKPEGHQDGLDGIIGTWAEPGIQCEECHGPGSNHVADPYGVAMKVDVSSQACTSCHRRGSTLTIDAKGGFIKHHEQGEELLQTKHESLSCVTCHDPHTGVIALRKAGEDFAANFPCQTCHEEQADYQKSTVMLGFVACIDCHMPRIVKSAVGDPAAWTGDIRTHLFAIDPNLANQFSEDGSVANSAITLDWACKSCHRDGGTATVKTDEELKATAEGYHSKP
;
A
#
# COMPACT_ATOMS: atom_id res chain seq x y z
N MET A 1 45.81 -67.05 -6.87
CA MET A 1 46.08 -66.96 -8.32
C MET A 1 45.84 -65.54 -8.82
N ARG A 2 46.88 -64.70 -8.86
CA ARG A 2 47.07 -63.54 -9.76
C ARG A 2 48.46 -62.92 -9.55
N ARG A 3 49.45 -63.80 -9.32
CA ARG A 3 50.86 -63.59 -9.66
C ARG A 3 50.98 -64.00 -11.11
N SER A 4 51.01 -63.08 -12.08
CA SER A 4 51.47 -63.36 -13.47
C SER A 4 51.44 -62.15 -14.40
N LEU A 5 50.83 -61.02 -14.04
CA LEU A 5 50.85 -59.81 -14.88
C LEU A 5 51.72 -58.70 -14.26
N LEU A 6 52.87 -59.10 -13.75
CA LEU A 6 53.99 -58.23 -13.35
C LEU A 6 55.23 -58.50 -14.23
N LEU A 7 55.05 -59.16 -15.37
CA LEU A 7 56.12 -59.88 -16.08
C LEU A 7 56.12 -59.70 -17.59
N LEU A 8 55.47 -58.65 -18.10
CA LEU A 8 55.82 -58.14 -19.41
C LEU A 8 56.20 -56.67 -19.28
N VAL A 9 57.50 -56.45 -19.48
CA VAL A 9 58.12 -55.15 -19.75
C VAL A 9 58.45 -54.30 -18.50
N VAL A 10 58.91 -54.99 -17.46
CA VAL A 10 60.03 -54.53 -16.59
C VAL A 10 61.38 -54.62 -17.35
N VAL A 11 61.37 -54.87 -18.67
CA VAL A 11 62.55 -55.18 -19.49
C VAL A 11 63.03 -54.01 -20.37
N PHE A 12 62.36 -52.86 -20.37
CA PHE A 12 62.83 -51.68 -21.12
C PHE A 12 63.23 -50.47 -20.25
N ALA A 13 63.36 -50.66 -18.93
CA ALA A 13 63.69 -49.59 -17.98
C ALA A 13 65.13 -49.67 -17.41
N MET A 14 66.00 -50.56 -17.94
CA MET A 14 67.38 -50.72 -17.48
C MET A 14 68.37 -51.01 -18.62
N ILE A 15 68.42 -50.12 -19.62
CA ILE A 15 69.59 -50.00 -20.50
C ILE A 15 69.83 -48.50 -20.70
N LEU A 16 71.08 -48.07 -20.46
CA LEU A 16 71.61 -46.69 -20.45
C LEU A 16 71.61 -46.01 -19.08
N ALA A 17 72.29 -46.69 -18.16
CA ALA A 17 73.18 -46.01 -17.24
C ALA A 17 74.18 -45.10 -17.99
N ALA A 18 74.60 -44.06 -17.28
CA ALA A 18 75.85 -43.33 -17.46
C ALA A 18 75.97 -42.48 -18.73
N CYS A 19 75.72 -41.17 -18.57
CA CYS A 19 76.58 -40.07 -19.04
C CYS A 19 75.88 -38.72 -18.76
N VAL A 20 75.95 -38.21 -17.53
CA VAL A 20 75.58 -36.81 -17.25
C VAL A 20 76.69 -36.18 -16.41
N GLY A 21 77.64 -35.55 -17.11
CA GLY A 21 78.50 -34.53 -16.51
C GLY A 21 77.71 -33.24 -16.28
N PRO A 22 78.18 -32.34 -15.40
CA PRO A 22 77.50 -31.08 -15.13
C PRO A 22 77.36 -30.24 -16.39
N ALA A 23 76.18 -29.66 -16.59
CA ALA A 23 75.90 -28.74 -17.69
C ALA A 23 76.86 -27.54 -17.62
N GLY A 24 77.53 -27.25 -18.75
CA GLY A 24 78.35 -26.05 -18.88
C GLY A 24 77.52 -24.76 -18.77
N PRO A 25 78.16 -23.61 -18.47
CA PRO A 25 77.46 -22.35 -18.33
C PRO A 25 76.69 -21.98 -19.60
N VAL A 26 75.48 -21.45 -19.41
CA VAL A 26 74.58 -21.00 -20.48
C VAL A 26 75.27 -19.89 -21.29
N GLY A 27 75.38 -20.08 -22.61
CA GLY A 27 75.89 -19.06 -23.52
C GLY A 27 74.99 -17.81 -23.55
N PRO A 28 75.54 -16.63 -23.92
CA PRO A 28 74.76 -15.40 -23.95
C PRO A 28 73.55 -15.52 -24.88
N ALA A 29 72.42 -14.94 -24.45
CA ALA A 29 71.17 -14.96 -25.22
C ALA A 29 71.38 -14.33 -26.61
N GLY A 30 70.85 -14.99 -27.63
CA GLY A 30 70.83 -14.44 -28.99
C GLY A 30 69.99 -13.15 -29.06
N PRO A 31 70.23 -12.29 -30.07
CA PRO A 31 69.48 -11.06 -30.24
C PRO A 31 67.98 -11.33 -30.43
N GLU A 32 67.15 -10.48 -29.83
CA GLU A 32 65.69 -10.57 -29.87
C GLU A 32 65.18 -10.45 -31.32
N GLY A 33 64.28 -11.34 -31.73
CA GLY A 33 63.65 -11.30 -33.04
C GLY A 33 62.75 -10.06 -33.19
N PRO A 34 62.50 -9.58 -34.42
CA PRO A 34 61.67 -8.39 -34.63
C PRO A 34 60.25 -8.62 -34.11
N GLN A 35 59.73 -7.64 -33.37
CA GLN A 35 58.37 -7.66 -32.82
C GLN A 35 57.33 -7.75 -33.94
N GLY A 36 56.41 -8.71 -33.83
CA GLY A 36 55.29 -8.85 -34.78
C GLY A 36 54.37 -7.61 -34.78
N PRO A 37 53.65 -7.35 -35.87
CA PRO A 37 52.78 -6.18 -35.96
C PRO A 37 51.70 -6.22 -34.87
N ALA A 38 51.41 -5.05 -34.29
CA ALA A 38 50.35 -4.89 -33.30
C ALA A 38 49.00 -5.35 -33.88
N GLY A 39 48.28 -6.19 -33.13
CA GLY A 39 46.92 -6.59 -33.48
C GLY A 39 45.98 -5.38 -33.54
N PRO A 40 44.86 -5.47 -34.28
CA PRO A 40 43.90 -4.39 -34.36
C PRO A 40 43.34 -4.05 -32.98
N ALA A 41 43.15 -2.76 -32.71
CA ALA A 41 42.53 -2.29 -31.48
C ALA A 41 41.11 -2.86 -31.36
N GLY A 42 40.78 -3.41 -30.19
CA GLY A 42 39.41 -3.86 -29.88
C GLY A 42 38.42 -2.70 -29.95
N PRO A 43 37.11 -2.98 -30.15
CA PRO A 43 36.09 -1.95 -30.16
C PRO A 43 36.10 -1.19 -28.83
N ALA A 44 35.87 0.13 -28.90
CA ALA A 44 35.73 0.95 -27.70
C ALA A 44 34.58 0.41 -26.83
N GLY A 45 34.85 0.21 -25.55
CA GLY A 45 33.80 -0.13 -24.58
C GLY A 45 32.75 0.99 -24.51
N PRO A 46 31.51 0.69 -24.08
CA PRO A 46 30.48 1.71 -23.92
C PRO A 46 31.00 2.81 -23.00
N ALA A 47 30.70 4.06 -23.35
CA ALA A 47 31.06 5.22 -22.55
C ALA A 47 30.57 5.01 -21.12
N ALA A 48 31.46 5.19 -20.14
CA ALA A 48 31.07 5.23 -18.74
C ALA A 48 30.01 6.33 -18.59
N ALA A 49 28.77 5.94 -18.33
CA ALA A 49 27.74 6.88 -17.95
C ALA A 49 28.24 7.60 -16.70
N THR A 50 28.36 8.92 -16.78
CA THR A 50 28.51 9.77 -15.60
C THR A 50 27.36 9.43 -14.67
N VAL A 51 27.63 8.75 -13.56
CA VAL A 51 26.64 8.54 -12.51
C VAL A 51 26.26 9.93 -12.02
N ALA A 52 25.04 10.35 -12.31
CA ALA A 52 24.49 11.57 -11.74
C ALA A 52 24.59 11.46 -10.20
N ILE A 53 25.13 12.50 -9.55
CA ILE A 53 25.15 12.56 -8.09
C ILE A 53 23.71 12.87 -7.65
N GLY A 54 22.92 11.82 -7.42
CA GLY A 54 21.51 11.88 -7.01
C GLY A 54 20.65 10.95 -7.86
N ALA A 55 19.76 10.19 -7.21
CA ALA A 55 18.77 9.37 -7.92
C ALA A 55 17.59 10.25 -8.39
N GLU A 56 17.02 9.93 -9.53
CA GLU A 56 15.87 10.59 -10.15
C GLU A 56 14.68 9.64 -10.21
N TYR A 57 13.48 10.22 -10.24
CA TYR A 57 12.23 9.48 -10.39
C TYR A 57 12.11 9.00 -11.84
N VAL A 58 11.88 7.70 -12.03
CA VAL A 58 11.78 7.07 -13.35
C VAL A 58 10.34 6.70 -13.74
N GLY A 59 9.42 6.79 -12.78
CA GLY A 59 8.00 6.53 -12.96
C GLY A 59 7.60 5.06 -12.93
N THR A 60 6.34 4.81 -12.55
CA THR A 60 5.79 3.46 -12.35
C THR A 60 5.88 2.59 -13.60
N GLN A 61 5.73 3.17 -14.80
CA GLN A 61 5.80 2.41 -16.04
C GLN A 61 7.19 1.80 -16.27
N THR A 62 8.26 2.47 -15.83
CA THR A 62 9.62 1.94 -15.90
C THR A 62 9.77 0.72 -14.99
N CYS A 63 9.25 0.81 -13.76
CA CYS A 63 9.22 -0.29 -12.79
C CYS A 63 8.45 -1.50 -13.34
N ALA A 64 7.28 -1.26 -13.95
CA ALA A 64 6.43 -2.29 -14.52
C ALA A 64 7.09 -3.09 -15.66
N GLY A 65 8.06 -2.49 -16.38
CA GLY A 65 8.81 -3.18 -17.42
C GLY A 65 9.66 -4.34 -16.90
N CYS A 66 10.15 -4.27 -15.66
CA CYS A 66 10.95 -5.32 -15.02
C CYS A 66 10.18 -6.10 -13.94
N HIS A 67 9.17 -5.49 -13.32
CA HIS A 67 8.37 -6.07 -12.22
C HIS A 67 6.87 -6.14 -12.56
N PRO A 68 6.48 -6.85 -13.65
CA PRO A 68 5.11 -6.83 -14.15
C PRO A 68 4.09 -7.38 -13.14
N ASP A 69 4.42 -8.47 -12.44
CA ASP A 69 3.49 -9.11 -11.49
C ASP A 69 3.18 -8.21 -10.28
N THR A 70 4.21 -7.53 -9.76
CA THR A 70 4.04 -6.56 -8.67
C THR A 70 3.26 -5.34 -9.14
N ALA A 71 3.58 -4.82 -10.33
CA ALA A 71 2.88 -3.69 -10.91
C ALA A 71 1.40 -4.00 -11.15
N GLU A 72 1.07 -5.20 -11.64
CA GLU A 72 -0.33 -5.60 -11.88
C GLU A 72 -1.14 -5.60 -10.58
N LYS A 73 -0.58 -6.13 -9.49
CA LYS A 73 -1.22 -6.11 -8.16
C LYS A 73 -1.39 -4.67 -7.66
N PHE A 74 -0.32 -3.88 -7.78
CA PHE A 74 -0.28 -2.49 -7.33
C PHE A 74 -1.28 -1.59 -8.05
N LEU A 75 -1.41 -1.74 -9.37
CA LEU A 75 -2.39 -1.02 -10.20
C LEU A 75 -3.84 -1.47 -9.96
N LYS A 76 -4.08 -2.50 -9.13
CA LYS A 76 -5.42 -2.80 -8.61
C LYS A 76 -5.66 -2.17 -7.25
N SER A 77 -4.66 -1.56 -6.61
CA SER A 77 -4.80 -0.83 -5.34
C SER A 77 -5.31 0.60 -5.54
N GLY A 78 -5.68 1.29 -4.45
CA GLY A 78 -6.17 2.67 -4.52
C GLY A 78 -5.07 3.74 -4.52
N HIS A 79 -3.83 3.40 -4.16
CA HIS A 79 -2.69 4.31 -4.09
C HIS A 79 -2.39 5.06 -5.40
N PRO A 80 -2.22 4.35 -6.55
CA PRO A 80 -1.90 5.02 -7.82
C PRO A 80 -3.04 5.92 -8.32
N TYR A 81 -4.26 5.73 -7.82
CA TYR A 81 -5.46 6.47 -8.24
C TYR A 81 -5.92 7.52 -7.23
N LYS A 82 -5.06 7.93 -6.29
CA LYS A 82 -5.45 8.95 -5.32
C LYS A 82 -5.57 10.34 -5.95
N LEU A 83 -4.76 10.62 -6.96
CA LEU A 83 -4.85 11.79 -7.81
C LEU A 83 -4.67 11.33 -9.26
N ASN A 84 -5.57 11.73 -10.14
CA ASN A 84 -5.63 11.24 -11.51
C ASN A 84 -5.71 12.42 -12.47
N LYS A 85 -4.78 12.52 -13.41
CA LYS A 85 -4.79 13.58 -14.42
C LYS A 85 -5.91 13.33 -15.42
N VAL A 86 -6.64 14.37 -15.77
CA VAL A 86 -7.57 14.36 -16.89
C VAL A 86 -6.79 14.76 -18.14
N VAL A 87 -6.85 13.93 -19.18
CA VAL A 87 -6.11 14.15 -20.44
C VAL A 87 -7.13 14.21 -21.56
N ASP A 88 -7.04 15.24 -22.41
CA ASP A 88 -7.91 15.45 -23.57
C ASP A 88 -9.42 15.41 -23.24
N GLY A 89 -9.78 15.92 -22.06
CA GLY A 89 -11.16 15.94 -21.58
C GLY A 89 -11.77 14.55 -21.40
N GLN A 90 -10.95 13.51 -21.18
CA GLN A 90 -11.41 12.16 -20.93
C GLN A 90 -11.38 11.81 -19.44
N PRO A 91 -12.42 11.13 -18.91
CA PRO A 91 -12.43 10.64 -17.54
C PRO A 91 -11.24 9.70 -17.28
N PRO A 92 -10.62 9.75 -16.09
CA PRO A 92 -9.62 8.78 -15.71
C PRO A 92 -10.19 7.36 -15.66
N THR A 93 -9.34 6.38 -15.98
CA THR A 93 -9.70 4.95 -15.91
C THR A 93 -9.30 4.37 -14.55
N TYR A 94 -10.22 3.62 -13.93
CA TYR A 94 -9.98 2.91 -12.67
C TYR A 94 -10.20 1.41 -12.85
N PRO A 95 -9.60 0.55 -12.01
CA PRO A 95 -9.74 -0.90 -12.14
C PRO A 95 -11.14 -1.42 -11.79
N PHE A 96 -11.93 -0.70 -10.98
CA PHE A 96 -13.18 -1.22 -10.41
C PHE A 96 -14.39 -0.27 -10.47
N THR A 97 -14.17 0.97 -10.90
CA THR A 97 -15.17 2.03 -10.86
C THR A 97 -15.07 2.87 -12.11
N GLU A 98 -16.14 3.61 -12.39
CA GLU A 98 -16.16 4.60 -13.45
C GLU A 98 -16.69 5.91 -12.85
N ILE A 99 -16.09 7.02 -13.26
CA ILE A 99 -16.59 8.36 -12.97
C ILE A 99 -17.04 8.92 -14.31
N THR A 100 -18.35 8.87 -14.55
CA THR A 100 -18.94 9.29 -15.83
C THR A 100 -19.38 10.75 -15.82
N GLU A 101 -19.57 11.32 -14.63
CA GLU A 101 -20.12 12.66 -14.43
C GLU A 101 -19.15 13.53 -13.64
N VAL A 102 -19.24 14.84 -13.88
CA VAL A 102 -18.54 15.91 -13.16
C VAL A 102 -19.58 16.79 -12.46
N PRO A 103 -19.20 17.70 -11.55
CA PRO A 103 -20.16 18.56 -10.87
C PRO A 103 -21.02 19.37 -11.85
N ASP A 104 -22.25 19.67 -11.45
CA ASP A 104 -23.20 20.46 -12.24
C ASP A 104 -22.57 21.78 -12.73
N GLY A 105 -22.72 22.08 -14.02
CA GLY A 105 -22.16 23.28 -14.64
C GLY A 105 -20.72 23.12 -15.18
N TYR A 106 -20.11 21.95 -15.02
CA TYR A 106 -18.79 21.63 -15.56
C TYR A 106 -18.86 20.55 -16.64
N THR A 107 -17.79 20.45 -17.43
CA THR A 107 -17.53 19.35 -18.35
C THR A 107 -16.14 18.78 -18.08
N TRP A 108 -15.82 17.62 -18.65
CA TRP A 108 -14.46 17.07 -18.53
C TRP A 108 -13.36 17.97 -19.10
N ASN A 109 -13.69 18.90 -20.00
CA ASN A 109 -12.74 19.89 -20.50
C ASN A 109 -12.39 20.97 -19.46
N ASP A 110 -13.17 21.08 -18.39
CA ASP A 110 -12.95 22.05 -17.31
C ASP A 110 -12.17 21.46 -16.14
N ILE A 111 -11.80 20.16 -16.23
CA ILE A 111 -11.15 19.41 -15.15
C ILE A 111 -9.70 19.14 -15.50
N THR A 112 -8.77 19.43 -14.58
CA THR A 112 -7.34 19.09 -14.71
C THR A 112 -6.99 17.79 -13.97
N TYR A 113 -7.59 17.55 -12.80
CA TYR A 113 -7.36 16.36 -11.99
C TYR A 113 -8.65 15.89 -11.29
N VAL A 114 -8.75 14.59 -11.07
CA VAL A 114 -9.72 13.96 -10.17
C VAL A 114 -9.00 13.44 -8.93
N ILE A 115 -9.47 13.86 -7.75
CA ILE A 115 -8.99 13.40 -6.45
C ILE A 115 -9.85 12.21 -6.02
N GLY A 116 -9.25 11.04 -5.90
CA GLY A 116 -9.96 9.79 -5.60
C GLY A 116 -10.60 9.16 -6.84
N GLY A 117 -11.85 8.70 -6.73
CA GLY A 117 -12.57 8.01 -7.81
C GLY A 117 -12.45 6.48 -7.79
N TYR A 118 -11.40 5.93 -7.16
CA TYR A 118 -11.16 4.49 -7.10
C TYR A 118 -12.21 3.67 -6.34
N ASN A 119 -12.78 4.17 -5.23
CA ASN A 119 -13.75 3.38 -4.44
C ASN A 119 -14.70 4.19 -3.54
N TRP A 120 -14.26 5.29 -2.93
CA TRP A 120 -15.08 5.99 -1.90
C TRP A 120 -15.75 7.26 -2.41
N LYS A 121 -14.96 8.17 -2.97
CA LYS A 121 -15.43 9.49 -3.42
C LYS A 121 -14.52 10.05 -4.50
N ALA A 122 -15.08 10.89 -5.35
CA ALA A 122 -14.37 11.71 -6.33
C ALA A 122 -14.59 13.20 -6.03
N ARG A 123 -13.53 13.98 -6.17
CA ARG A 123 -13.56 15.45 -6.20
C ARG A 123 -12.75 15.92 -7.40
N PHE A 124 -12.95 17.16 -7.80
CA PHE A 124 -12.47 17.65 -9.09
C PHE A 124 -11.66 18.92 -8.89
N ILE A 125 -10.58 19.06 -9.65
CA ILE A 125 -9.74 20.26 -9.69
C ILE A 125 -10.00 20.96 -11.03
N GLY A 126 -10.30 22.25 -11.00
CA GLY A 126 -10.55 23.07 -12.18
C GLY A 126 -9.27 23.48 -12.90
N LEU A 127 -9.39 24.04 -14.10
CA LEU A 127 -8.23 24.48 -14.91
C LEU A 127 -7.37 25.58 -14.24
N ASP A 128 -7.85 26.22 -13.19
CA ASP A 128 -7.12 27.18 -12.35
C ASP A 128 -6.31 26.52 -11.22
N GLY A 129 -6.42 25.19 -11.07
CA GLY A 129 -5.78 24.40 -10.04
C GLY A 129 -6.53 24.33 -8.71
N PHE A 130 -7.66 25.04 -8.57
CA PHE A 130 -8.45 25.00 -7.33
C PHE A 130 -9.39 23.80 -7.31
N ILE A 131 -9.67 23.28 -6.12
CA ILE A 131 -10.70 22.26 -5.94
C ILE A 131 -12.05 22.92 -6.24
N ILE A 132 -12.84 22.29 -7.11
CA ILE A 132 -14.18 22.75 -7.45
C ILE A 132 -15.09 22.57 -6.25
N THR A 133 -15.55 23.68 -5.70
CA THR A 133 -16.47 23.75 -4.55
C THR A 133 -17.81 24.37 -4.90
N GLY A 134 -17.91 25.08 -6.03
CA GLY A 134 -19.14 25.70 -6.53
C GLY A 134 -19.67 26.82 -5.63
N ASP A 135 -20.95 27.18 -5.80
CA ASP A 135 -21.65 28.11 -4.91
C ASP A 135 -22.00 27.47 -3.55
N GLU A 136 -22.64 28.24 -2.67
CA GLU A 136 -22.98 27.81 -1.29
C GLU A 136 -23.89 26.57 -1.20
N ASN A 137 -24.60 26.22 -2.28
CA ASN A 137 -25.50 25.07 -2.34
C ASN A 137 -24.97 23.97 -3.27
N ALA A 138 -23.82 24.17 -3.90
CA ALA A 138 -23.28 23.25 -4.90
C ALA A 138 -22.89 21.90 -4.28
N LYS A 139 -23.24 20.83 -5.00
CA LYS A 139 -22.83 19.46 -4.69
C LYS A 139 -21.69 19.06 -5.61
N THR A 140 -20.46 19.12 -5.11
CA THR A 140 -19.23 19.02 -5.91
C THR A 140 -18.38 17.80 -5.59
N GLN A 141 -18.76 17.01 -4.60
CA GLN A 141 -18.16 15.72 -4.30
C GLN A 141 -19.14 14.61 -4.66
N TYR A 142 -18.69 13.66 -5.47
CA TYR A 142 -19.44 12.44 -5.73
C TYR A 142 -19.00 11.35 -4.76
N ASN A 143 -19.92 10.84 -3.95
CA ASN A 143 -19.72 9.64 -3.16
C ASN A 143 -20.09 8.43 -4.01
N LEU A 144 -19.17 7.48 -4.17
CA LEU A 144 -19.44 6.28 -4.94
C LEU A 144 -20.39 5.33 -4.17
N PRO A 145 -21.22 4.55 -4.89
CA PRO A 145 -22.05 3.53 -4.26
C PRO A 145 -21.22 2.53 -3.44
N ASN A 146 -21.68 2.23 -2.23
CA ASN A 146 -21.08 1.22 -1.37
C ASN A 146 -22.08 0.08 -1.09
N PRO A 147 -22.12 -0.95 -1.95
CA PRO A 147 -23.04 -2.08 -1.79
C PRO A 147 -22.77 -2.88 -0.52
N THR A 148 -21.55 -2.83 0.02
CA THR A 148 -21.17 -3.54 1.26
C THR A 148 -22.01 -3.11 2.46
N ILE A 149 -22.45 -1.85 2.47
CA ILE A 149 -23.27 -1.27 3.54
C ILE A 149 -24.62 -0.77 3.02
N GLY A 150 -25.02 -1.20 1.82
CA GLY A 150 -26.32 -0.88 1.23
C GLY A 150 -26.56 0.59 0.90
N LEU A 151 -25.50 1.40 0.76
CA LEU A 151 -25.64 2.83 0.46
C LEU A 151 -25.35 3.12 -1.01
N GLY A 152 -26.27 3.86 -1.66
CA GLY A 152 -26.13 4.30 -3.05
C GLY A 152 -25.11 5.43 -3.21
N GLY A 153 -24.80 5.76 -4.47
CA GLY A 153 -23.98 6.93 -4.80
C GLY A 153 -24.80 8.21 -4.70
N ASP A 154 -24.17 9.30 -4.26
CA ASP A 154 -24.82 10.60 -4.14
C ASP A 154 -23.81 11.74 -4.31
N TRP A 155 -24.30 12.86 -4.85
CA TRP A 155 -23.58 14.12 -4.91
C TRP A 155 -23.82 14.89 -3.61
N VAL A 156 -22.73 15.32 -2.97
CA VAL A 156 -22.75 16.06 -1.69
C VAL A 156 -21.89 17.32 -1.77
N ALA A 157 -22.21 18.29 -0.91
CA ALA A 157 -21.42 19.51 -0.80
C ALA A 157 -20.01 19.22 -0.25
N TYR A 158 -19.01 19.89 -0.80
CA TYR A 158 -17.65 19.90 -0.27
C TYR A 158 -17.13 21.34 -0.26
N HIS A 159 -17.06 21.93 0.94
CA HIS A 159 -16.62 23.33 1.12
C HIS A 159 -17.35 24.32 0.20
N ALA A 160 -18.65 24.11 0.00
CA ALA A 160 -19.51 24.90 -0.88
C ALA A 160 -19.31 26.42 -0.68
N GLY A 161 -19.14 27.17 -1.77
CA GLY A 161 -18.91 28.62 -1.76
C GLY A 161 -17.49 29.06 -1.36
N GLN A 162 -16.56 28.14 -1.07
CA GLN A 162 -15.19 28.49 -0.65
C GLN A 162 -14.18 28.28 -1.77
N GLN A 163 -13.32 29.24 -2.05
CA GLN A 163 -12.14 28.98 -2.86
C GLN A 163 -11.17 28.08 -2.08
N LYS A 164 -10.88 26.88 -2.58
CA LYS A 164 -10.07 25.88 -1.88
C LYS A 164 -8.90 25.42 -2.73
N ALA A 165 -7.69 25.86 -2.35
CA ALA A 165 -6.46 25.37 -2.96
C ALA A 165 -6.26 23.86 -2.70
N TYR A 166 -5.63 23.18 -3.65
CA TYR A 166 -5.17 21.81 -3.50
C TYR A 166 -3.83 21.79 -2.75
N ASP A 167 -3.93 21.58 -1.44
CA ASP A 167 -2.82 21.44 -0.48
C ASP A 167 -2.58 19.99 -0.06
N CYS A 168 -3.18 19.04 -0.78
CA CYS A 168 -3.21 17.62 -0.41
C CYS A 168 -2.05 16.80 -1.01
N GLY A 169 -1.16 17.44 -1.79
CA GLY A 169 -0.02 16.81 -2.45
C GLY A 169 0.85 15.91 -1.55
N PRO A 170 1.23 16.33 -0.32
CA PRO A 170 2.13 15.56 0.54
C PRO A 170 1.73 14.10 0.79
N CYS A 171 0.43 13.78 0.70
CA CYS A 171 -0.06 12.42 0.92
C CYS A 171 -0.69 11.78 -0.32
N HIS A 172 -0.87 12.53 -1.41
CA HIS A 172 -1.68 12.12 -2.57
C HIS A 172 -0.88 12.06 -3.88
N THR A 173 0.42 12.34 -3.84
CA THR A 173 1.31 12.34 -5.01
C THR A 173 2.63 11.65 -4.68
N THR A 174 3.48 11.48 -5.70
CA THR A 174 4.80 10.87 -5.56
C THR A 174 5.90 11.90 -5.74
N GLY A 175 6.85 11.92 -4.80
CA GLY A 175 7.99 12.84 -4.85
C GLY A 175 7.57 14.30 -4.68
N TYR A 176 6.60 14.54 -3.80
CA TYR A 176 6.08 15.88 -3.51
C TYR A 176 7.18 16.85 -3.05
N LYS A 177 7.11 18.07 -3.54
CA LYS A 177 7.90 19.22 -3.09
C LYS A 177 6.96 20.38 -2.78
N PRO A 178 7.10 21.06 -1.63
CA PRO A 178 6.20 22.16 -1.27
C PRO A 178 6.39 23.42 -2.14
N GLU A 179 7.50 23.52 -2.88
CA GLU A 179 7.77 24.65 -3.74
C GLU A 179 7.06 24.55 -5.10
N GLY A 180 6.61 25.71 -5.57
CA GLY A 180 6.02 25.88 -6.89
C GLY A 180 4.56 25.47 -6.97
N HIS A 181 4.11 25.33 -8.22
CA HIS A 181 2.73 25.03 -8.58
C HIS A 181 2.76 24.01 -9.71
N GLN A 182 2.25 22.80 -9.48
CA GLN A 182 2.21 21.78 -10.53
C GLN A 182 1.47 22.31 -11.75
N ASP A 183 2.04 22.06 -12.93
CA ASP A 183 1.51 22.51 -14.22
C ASP A 183 1.34 24.06 -14.32
N GLY A 184 1.98 24.83 -13.42
CA GLY A 184 1.87 26.28 -13.37
C GLY A 184 0.51 26.79 -12.85
N LEU A 185 -0.26 25.95 -12.16
CA LEU A 185 -1.61 26.27 -11.70
C LEU A 185 -1.60 26.79 -10.26
N ASP A 186 -1.92 28.07 -10.05
CA ASP A 186 -1.87 28.74 -8.74
C ASP A 186 -2.67 28.02 -7.64
N GLY A 187 -3.79 27.39 -7.99
CA GLY A 187 -4.60 26.64 -7.03
C GLY A 187 -3.96 25.35 -6.52
N ILE A 188 -2.90 24.86 -7.17
CA ILE A 188 -2.15 23.67 -6.75
C ILE A 188 -0.93 24.10 -5.95
N ILE A 189 -0.84 23.68 -4.69
CA ILE A 189 0.29 23.99 -3.82
C ILE A 189 1.34 22.87 -3.94
N GLY A 190 2.54 23.25 -4.38
CA GLY A 190 3.67 22.33 -4.57
C GLY A 190 3.72 21.67 -5.94
N THR A 191 4.72 20.82 -6.12
CA THR A 191 5.01 20.05 -7.34
C THR A 191 5.27 18.59 -7.01
N TRP A 192 5.21 17.69 -7.99
CA TRP A 192 5.47 16.26 -7.78
C TRP A 192 6.04 15.60 -9.04
N ALA A 193 6.60 14.39 -8.87
CA ALA A 193 7.11 13.58 -9.97
C ALA A 193 5.97 12.84 -10.69
N GLU A 194 5.04 12.24 -9.95
CA GLU A 194 3.86 11.55 -10.50
C GLU A 194 2.60 11.84 -9.67
N PRO A 195 1.41 11.96 -10.30
CA PRO A 195 0.15 12.01 -9.57
C PRO A 195 -0.18 10.64 -8.98
N GLY A 196 -0.82 10.64 -7.80
CA GLY A 196 -1.06 9.42 -7.04
C GLY A 196 0.17 8.95 -6.26
N ILE A 197 -0.04 8.04 -5.33
CA ILE A 197 1.04 7.37 -4.60
C ILE A 197 1.51 6.23 -5.51
N GLN A 198 2.71 6.35 -6.06
CA GLN A 198 3.32 5.45 -7.02
C GLN A 198 4.50 4.69 -6.38
N CYS A 199 5.13 3.79 -7.13
CA CYS A 199 6.20 2.91 -6.59
C CYS A 199 7.28 3.69 -5.82
N GLU A 200 7.70 4.82 -6.38
CA GLU A 200 8.83 5.60 -5.88
C GLU A 200 8.48 6.49 -4.68
N GLU A 201 7.21 6.58 -4.28
CA GLU A 201 6.85 7.26 -3.02
C GLU A 201 7.30 6.43 -1.81
N CYS A 202 7.21 5.10 -1.91
CA CYS A 202 7.67 4.20 -0.86
C CYS A 202 9.15 3.79 -1.06
N HIS A 203 9.53 3.50 -2.30
CA HIS A 203 10.87 2.99 -2.64
C HIS A 203 11.91 4.09 -2.92
N GLY A 204 11.49 5.36 -3.02
CA GLY A 204 12.34 6.47 -3.41
C GLY A 204 12.67 6.48 -4.92
N PRO A 205 13.42 7.48 -5.39
CA PRO A 205 13.79 7.62 -6.80
C PRO A 205 14.66 6.45 -7.28
N GLY A 206 14.26 5.81 -8.39
CA GLY A 206 14.79 4.52 -8.84
C GLY A 206 15.85 4.56 -9.92
N SER A 207 16.28 5.73 -10.43
CA SER A 207 17.18 5.80 -11.60
C SER A 207 18.48 5.02 -11.44
N ASN A 208 19.08 5.01 -10.25
CA ASN A 208 20.31 4.25 -9.99
C ASN A 208 20.07 2.74 -10.00
N HIS A 209 18.92 2.28 -9.47
CA HIS A 209 18.53 0.88 -9.53
C HIS A 209 18.24 0.45 -10.97
N VAL A 210 17.55 1.27 -11.75
CA VAL A 210 17.30 0.97 -13.17
C VAL A 210 18.61 0.87 -13.96
N ALA A 211 19.60 1.72 -13.66
CA ALA A 211 20.90 1.70 -14.34
C ALA A 211 21.75 0.47 -13.99
N ASP A 212 21.66 -0.04 -12.76
CA ASP A 212 22.35 -1.25 -12.30
C ASP A 212 21.47 -2.07 -11.33
N PRO A 213 20.49 -2.83 -11.84
CA PRO A 213 19.47 -3.49 -11.01
C PRO A 213 20.02 -4.64 -10.17
N TYR A 214 21.22 -5.14 -10.49
CA TYR A 214 21.88 -6.20 -9.74
C TYR A 214 22.87 -5.64 -8.71
N GLY A 215 23.47 -4.48 -8.95
CA GLY A 215 24.42 -3.84 -8.03
C GLY A 215 23.82 -2.80 -7.09
N VAL A 216 22.65 -2.22 -7.43
CA VAL A 216 21.97 -1.21 -6.62
C VAL A 216 20.58 -1.71 -6.24
N ALA A 217 20.29 -1.85 -4.95
CA ALA A 217 18.95 -2.22 -4.47
C ALA A 217 18.04 -0.99 -4.31
N MET A 218 16.74 -1.16 -4.54
CA MET A 218 15.74 -0.17 -4.11
C MET A 218 15.62 -0.13 -2.59
N LYS A 219 15.24 1.01 -2.03
CA LYS A 219 14.88 1.14 -0.61
C LYS A 219 13.66 0.23 -0.33
N VAL A 220 13.71 -0.54 0.74
CA VAL A 220 12.54 -1.27 1.27
C VAL A 220 12.37 -0.89 2.73
N ASP A 221 11.26 -0.24 3.05
CA ASP A 221 10.93 0.22 4.40
C ASP A 221 9.60 -0.39 4.84
N VAL A 222 9.68 -1.31 5.78
CA VAL A 222 8.56 -2.08 6.33
C VAL A 222 8.07 -1.52 7.66
N SER A 223 8.60 -0.37 8.09
CA SER A 223 8.18 0.24 9.35
C SER A 223 6.77 0.83 9.23
N SER A 224 6.02 0.85 10.34
CA SER A 224 4.75 1.58 10.39
C SER A 224 4.92 3.05 10.05
N GLN A 225 6.10 3.63 10.34
CA GLN A 225 6.41 5.03 10.04
C GLN A 225 6.30 5.36 8.55
N ALA A 226 6.72 4.44 7.67
CA ALA A 226 6.58 4.61 6.23
C ALA A 226 5.13 4.80 5.80
N CYS A 227 4.20 4.07 6.43
CA CYS A 227 2.77 4.12 6.15
C CYS A 227 2.09 5.32 6.81
N THR A 228 2.46 5.62 8.07
CA THR A 228 1.92 6.75 8.83
C THR A 228 2.48 8.10 8.37
N SER A 229 3.29 8.15 7.32
CA SER A 229 3.55 9.41 6.61
C SER A 229 2.23 10.03 6.10
N CYS A 230 1.31 9.16 5.65
CA CYS A 230 0.03 9.52 5.04
C CYS A 230 -1.18 8.98 5.80
N HIS A 231 -1.07 7.79 6.41
CA HIS A 231 -2.13 7.15 7.19
C HIS A 231 -2.13 7.63 8.65
N ARG A 232 -2.12 8.94 8.80
CA ARG A 232 -2.35 9.66 10.05
C ARG A 232 -2.94 11.04 9.74
N ARG A 233 -3.62 11.67 10.70
CA ARG A 233 -4.08 13.06 10.59
C ARG A 233 -3.38 13.99 11.57
N GLY A 234 -2.93 13.48 12.72
CA GLY A 234 -2.48 14.36 13.79
C GLY A 234 -1.59 13.70 14.82
N SER A 235 -1.90 13.96 16.09
CA SER A 235 -1.18 13.41 17.23
C SER A 235 -1.44 11.91 17.33
N THR A 236 -0.38 11.12 17.56
CA THR A 236 -0.49 9.68 17.78
C THR A 236 -1.25 9.29 19.05
N LEU A 237 -1.60 10.28 19.89
CA LEU A 237 -2.28 10.09 21.17
C LEU A 237 -3.81 10.31 21.10
N THR A 238 -4.34 10.67 19.94
CA THR A 238 -5.76 11.02 19.78
C THR A 238 -6.30 10.44 18.48
N ILE A 239 -7.47 9.81 18.52
CA ILE A 239 -8.17 9.33 17.33
C ILE A 239 -9.25 10.33 16.98
N ASP A 240 -9.08 11.10 15.89
CA ASP A 240 -10.07 12.10 15.52
C ASP A 240 -11.38 11.44 15.10
N ALA A 241 -12.49 11.97 15.62
CA ALA A 241 -13.84 11.64 15.20
C ALA A 241 -14.58 12.87 14.69
N LYS A 242 -15.59 12.63 13.85
CA LYS A 242 -16.57 13.65 13.47
C LYS A 242 -17.85 13.02 12.95
N GLY A 243 -18.99 13.50 13.45
CA GLY A 243 -20.30 13.11 12.95
C GLY A 243 -20.62 11.64 13.18
N GLY A 244 -20.24 11.11 14.35
CA GLY A 244 -20.51 9.73 14.77
C GLY A 244 -19.60 8.67 14.17
N PHE A 245 -18.44 9.05 13.62
CA PHE A 245 -17.46 8.14 13.04
C PHE A 245 -16.04 8.58 13.35
N ILE A 246 -15.11 7.62 13.41
CA ILE A 246 -13.67 7.90 13.29
C ILE A 246 -13.41 8.48 11.90
N LYS A 247 -12.56 9.50 11.81
CA LYS A 247 -12.17 10.05 10.51
C LYS A 247 -11.31 9.06 9.74
N HIS A 248 -11.45 9.01 8.42
CA HIS A 248 -10.49 8.29 7.58
C HIS A 248 -9.05 8.82 7.76
N HIS A 249 -8.08 7.91 7.57
CA HIS A 249 -6.63 8.09 7.77
C HIS A 249 -6.18 8.08 9.23
N GLU A 250 -6.97 7.54 10.16
CA GLU A 250 -6.58 7.37 11.56
C GLU A 250 -5.97 5.98 11.85
N GLN A 251 -5.78 5.12 10.85
CA GLN A 251 -5.37 3.73 11.09
C GLN A 251 -4.02 3.62 11.82
N GLY A 252 -3.12 4.58 11.60
CA GLY A 252 -1.88 4.70 12.34
C GLY A 252 -2.12 5.00 13.82
N GLU A 253 -2.89 6.05 14.12
CA GLU A 253 -3.27 6.44 15.47
C GLU A 253 -4.05 5.34 16.20
N GLU A 254 -4.97 4.67 15.51
CA GLU A 254 -5.74 3.54 16.02
C GLU A 254 -4.80 2.41 16.44
N LEU A 255 -3.94 1.92 15.54
CA LEU A 255 -3.04 0.79 15.82
C LEU A 255 -2.10 1.07 16.99
N LEU A 256 -1.54 2.29 17.06
CA LEU A 256 -0.63 2.74 18.12
C LEU A 256 -1.30 2.80 19.50
N GLN A 257 -2.63 2.81 19.58
CA GLN A 257 -3.37 2.79 20.84
C GLN A 257 -3.84 1.39 21.25
N THR A 258 -3.40 0.35 20.53
CA THR A 258 -3.75 -1.05 20.80
C THR A 258 -2.56 -1.85 21.29
N LYS A 259 -2.80 -3.08 21.76
CA LYS A 259 -1.73 -4.05 22.05
C LYS A 259 -0.95 -4.50 20.81
N HIS A 260 -1.42 -4.17 19.61
CA HIS A 260 -0.71 -4.41 18.35
C HIS A 260 0.22 -3.25 17.96
N GLU A 261 0.45 -2.25 18.83
CA GLU A 261 1.36 -1.12 18.57
C GLU A 261 2.79 -1.54 18.16
N SER A 262 3.22 -2.73 18.58
CA SER A 262 4.53 -3.30 18.26
C SER A 262 4.60 -3.98 16.88
N LEU A 263 3.44 -4.18 16.23
CA LEU A 263 3.35 -4.77 14.91
C LEU A 263 3.47 -3.69 13.83
N SER A 264 3.97 -4.09 12.67
CA SER A 264 4.02 -3.23 11.49
C SER A 264 2.74 -3.39 10.65
N CYS A 265 2.40 -2.39 9.85
CA CYS A 265 1.28 -2.50 8.91
C CYS A 265 1.44 -3.71 7.98
N VAL A 266 2.68 -3.98 7.54
CA VAL A 266 2.99 -5.09 6.64
C VAL A 266 3.02 -6.46 7.32
N THR A 267 2.88 -6.51 8.64
CA THR A 267 2.66 -7.77 9.37
C THR A 267 1.35 -8.42 8.90
N CYS A 268 0.33 -7.62 8.60
CA CYS A 268 -0.97 -8.11 8.16
C CYS A 268 -1.30 -7.77 6.69
N HIS A 269 -0.73 -6.69 6.14
CA HIS A 269 -1.04 -6.21 4.79
C HIS A 269 0.10 -6.42 3.80
N ASP A 270 -0.20 -6.93 2.61
CA ASP A 270 0.68 -6.77 1.46
C ASP A 270 0.64 -5.29 0.99
N PRO A 271 1.76 -4.55 1.01
CA PRO A 271 1.79 -3.14 0.60
C PRO A 271 1.48 -2.92 -0.88
N HIS A 272 1.56 -3.96 -1.73
CA HIS A 272 1.24 -3.87 -3.15
C HIS A 272 -0.21 -4.24 -3.45
N THR A 273 -0.89 -4.97 -2.56
CA THR A 273 -2.25 -5.45 -2.81
C THR A 273 -3.27 -4.66 -1.99
N GLY A 274 -4.14 -3.92 -2.67
CA GLY A 274 -5.20 -3.17 -2.00
C GLY A 274 -6.33 -4.06 -1.47
N VAL A 275 -6.84 -3.78 -0.26
CA VAL A 275 -7.96 -4.53 0.35
C VAL A 275 -9.24 -4.54 -0.49
N ILE A 276 -9.45 -3.53 -1.33
CA ILE A 276 -10.59 -3.47 -2.26
C ILE A 276 -10.40 -4.46 -3.41
N ALA A 277 -9.18 -4.61 -3.93
CA ALA A 277 -8.88 -5.60 -4.96
C ALA A 277 -9.18 -7.02 -4.48
N LEU A 278 -8.74 -7.37 -3.27
CA LEU A 278 -9.05 -8.67 -2.65
C LEU A 278 -10.56 -8.90 -2.55
N ARG A 279 -11.31 -7.92 -2.01
CA ARG A 279 -12.77 -8.01 -1.90
C ARG A 279 -13.46 -8.19 -3.26
N LYS A 280 -12.97 -7.50 -4.30
CA LYS A 280 -13.53 -7.61 -5.67
C LYS A 280 -13.23 -8.97 -6.29
N ALA A 281 -12.10 -9.59 -5.93
CA ALA A 281 -11.76 -10.95 -6.32
C ALA A 281 -12.50 -12.03 -5.50
N GLY A 282 -13.27 -11.64 -4.47
CA GLY A 282 -13.87 -12.59 -3.53
C GLY A 282 -12.84 -13.27 -2.63
N GLU A 283 -11.64 -12.70 -2.53
CA GLU A 283 -10.56 -13.19 -1.68
C GLU A 283 -10.71 -12.62 -0.27
N ASP A 284 -10.52 -13.48 0.72
CA ASP A 284 -10.52 -13.06 2.12
C ASP A 284 -9.16 -12.46 2.46
N PHE A 285 -9.17 -11.22 2.97
CA PHE A 285 -7.98 -10.60 3.55
C PHE A 285 -7.36 -11.48 4.65
N ALA A 286 -8.20 -12.17 5.44
CA ALA A 286 -7.76 -13.08 6.48
C ALA A 286 -7.10 -14.36 5.92
N ALA A 287 -7.21 -14.66 4.62
CA ALA A 287 -6.49 -15.79 4.01
C ALA A 287 -4.99 -15.52 3.88
N ASN A 288 -4.57 -14.24 3.78
CA ASN A 288 -3.15 -13.88 3.64
C ASN A 288 -2.45 -13.71 5.00
N PHE A 289 -3.17 -13.31 6.05
CA PHE A 289 -2.66 -13.30 7.42
C PHE A 289 -3.80 -13.49 8.45
N PRO A 290 -4.17 -14.74 8.77
CA PRO A 290 -5.27 -15.02 9.68
C PRO A 290 -4.91 -14.63 11.12
N CYS A 291 -5.83 -13.96 11.82
CA CYS A 291 -5.69 -13.61 13.24
C CYS A 291 -5.34 -14.85 14.10
N GLN A 292 -5.88 -15.99 13.70
CA GLN A 292 -5.69 -17.31 14.29
C GLN A 292 -4.22 -17.75 14.35
N THR A 293 -3.35 -17.20 13.51
CA THR A 293 -1.89 -17.48 13.56
C THR A 293 -1.26 -17.07 14.90
N CYS A 294 -1.81 -16.05 15.56
CA CYS A 294 -1.37 -15.60 16.89
C CYS A 294 -2.44 -15.85 17.97
N HIS A 295 -3.70 -15.99 17.56
CA HIS A 295 -4.87 -16.11 18.44
C HIS A 295 -5.54 -17.49 18.33
N GLU A 296 -4.72 -18.56 18.34
CA GLU A 296 -5.18 -19.95 18.22
C GLU A 296 -6.24 -20.30 19.28
N GLU A 297 -6.00 -19.92 20.53
CA GLU A 297 -6.95 -20.18 21.62
C GLU A 297 -8.29 -19.48 21.37
N GLN A 298 -8.29 -18.23 20.93
CA GLN A 298 -9.53 -17.52 20.63
C GLN A 298 -10.24 -18.11 19.39
N ALA A 299 -9.50 -18.71 18.47
CA ALA A 299 -10.05 -19.43 17.33
C ALA A 299 -10.74 -20.74 17.75
N ASP A 300 -10.16 -21.45 18.71
CA ASP A 300 -10.64 -22.74 19.20
C ASP A 300 -11.83 -22.60 20.18
N TYR A 301 -11.83 -21.54 20.99
CA TYR A 301 -12.85 -21.32 22.00
C TYR A 301 -13.69 -20.10 21.66
N GLN A 302 -14.98 -20.33 21.44
CA GLN A 302 -15.97 -19.26 21.38
C GLN A 302 -17.32 -19.71 21.95
N LYS A 303 -18.04 -18.76 22.57
CA LYS A 303 -19.35 -19.01 23.18
C LYS A 303 -20.46 -19.38 22.19
N SER A 304 -20.43 -18.85 20.95
CA SER A 304 -21.52 -19.02 19.98
C SER A 304 -21.13 -19.94 18.82
N THR A 305 -21.65 -21.16 18.82
CA THR A 305 -21.44 -22.09 17.69
C THR A 305 -22.12 -21.62 16.40
N VAL A 306 -23.16 -20.79 16.49
CA VAL A 306 -23.85 -20.22 15.34
C VAL A 306 -22.92 -19.24 14.60
N MET A 307 -22.14 -18.43 15.31
CA MET A 307 -21.28 -17.43 14.69
C MET A 307 -20.07 -18.04 13.96
N LEU A 308 -19.64 -19.26 14.32
CA LEU A 308 -18.45 -19.94 13.73
C LEU A 308 -18.49 -19.98 12.20
N GLY A 309 -19.68 -20.17 11.61
CA GLY A 309 -19.85 -20.38 10.17
C GLY A 309 -20.22 -19.12 9.37
N PHE A 310 -20.47 -17.99 10.05
CA PHE A 310 -21.07 -16.81 9.41
C PHE A 310 -20.39 -15.49 9.75
N VAL A 311 -19.57 -15.44 10.79
CA VAL A 311 -18.95 -14.21 11.30
C VAL A 311 -17.44 -14.39 11.34
N ALA A 312 -16.71 -13.47 10.70
CA ALA A 312 -15.26 -13.44 10.75
C ALA A 312 -14.78 -12.62 11.95
N CYS A 313 -13.54 -12.85 12.43
CA CYS A 313 -12.95 -12.09 13.54
C CYS A 313 -13.06 -10.57 13.32
N ILE A 314 -12.83 -10.13 12.06
CA ILE A 314 -12.88 -8.72 11.67
C ILE A 314 -14.28 -8.10 11.77
N ASP A 315 -15.36 -8.88 11.83
CA ASP A 315 -16.71 -8.33 11.91
C ASP A 315 -17.02 -7.73 13.28
N CYS A 316 -16.46 -8.31 14.35
CA CYS A 316 -16.58 -7.78 15.71
C CYS A 316 -15.34 -6.98 16.15
N HIS A 317 -14.14 -7.39 15.73
CA HIS A 317 -12.87 -6.79 16.16
C HIS A 317 -12.34 -5.70 15.20
N MET A 318 -12.84 -5.63 13.97
CA MET A 318 -12.56 -4.53 13.05
C MET A 318 -13.87 -4.03 12.39
N PRO A 319 -14.89 -3.67 13.19
CA PRO A 319 -16.15 -3.19 12.66
C PRO A 319 -15.95 -1.89 11.88
N ARG A 320 -16.95 -1.52 11.09
CA ARG A 320 -16.86 -0.34 10.24
C ARG A 320 -17.17 0.92 11.06
N ILE A 321 -16.26 1.39 11.90
CA ILE A 321 -16.43 2.62 12.72
C ILE A 321 -15.92 3.88 11.99
N VAL A 322 -15.17 3.69 10.90
CA VAL A 322 -14.47 4.77 10.20
C VAL A 322 -15.28 5.21 8.98
N LYS A 323 -15.35 6.53 8.74
CA LYS A 323 -15.99 7.11 7.55
C LYS A 323 -15.02 7.91 6.68
N SER A 324 -14.97 7.51 5.41
CA SER A 324 -14.33 8.23 4.31
C SER A 324 -15.36 9.03 3.51
N ALA A 325 -16.40 8.39 2.97
CA ALA A 325 -17.39 9.00 2.09
C ALA A 325 -18.80 8.85 2.65
N VAL A 326 -19.20 7.60 2.95
CA VAL A 326 -20.56 7.25 3.35
C VAL A 326 -20.56 6.45 4.65
N GLY A 327 -21.66 6.53 5.37
CA GLY A 327 -21.88 5.78 6.60
C GLY A 327 -23.24 6.12 7.18
N ASP A 328 -23.79 5.17 7.92
CA ASP A 328 -25.07 5.29 8.61
C ASP A 328 -24.84 5.01 10.11
N PRO A 329 -24.87 6.05 10.97
CA PRO A 329 -24.69 5.91 12.41
C PRO A 329 -25.81 5.13 13.08
N ALA A 330 -27.06 5.27 12.59
CA ALA A 330 -28.19 4.49 13.12
C ALA A 330 -28.01 3.00 12.81
N ALA A 331 -27.29 2.72 11.72
CA ALA A 331 -26.85 1.40 11.32
C ALA A 331 -25.47 0.98 11.85
N TRP A 332 -24.82 1.75 12.73
CA TRP A 332 -23.50 1.41 13.28
C TRP A 332 -22.51 0.94 12.20
N THR A 333 -22.51 1.62 11.03
CA THR A 333 -21.64 1.23 9.93
C THR A 333 -21.15 2.43 9.11
N GLY A 334 -19.84 2.58 9.04
CA GLY A 334 -19.12 3.41 8.08
C GLY A 334 -18.66 2.59 6.87
N ASP A 335 -17.75 3.15 6.09
CA ASP A 335 -17.22 2.53 4.85
C ASP A 335 -15.77 2.07 4.96
N ILE A 336 -15.15 2.22 6.13
CA ILE A 336 -13.81 1.74 6.46
C ILE A 336 -13.84 0.99 7.81
N ARG A 337 -13.06 -0.08 7.90
CA ARG A 337 -12.88 -0.88 9.12
C ARG A 337 -11.87 -0.22 10.07
N THR A 338 -12.17 -0.25 11.37
CA THR A 338 -11.29 0.24 12.44
C THR A 338 -10.09 -0.70 12.67
N HIS A 339 -9.03 -0.17 13.29
CA HIS A 339 -7.85 -0.91 13.75
C HIS A 339 -7.73 -0.89 15.29
N LEU A 340 -8.85 -0.85 16.03
CA LEU A 340 -8.87 -0.83 17.50
C LEU A 340 -8.92 -2.20 18.17
N PHE A 341 -9.32 -3.26 17.46
CA PHE A 341 -9.29 -4.68 17.86
C PHE A 341 -10.02 -5.07 19.16
N ALA A 342 -9.65 -4.53 20.31
CA ALA A 342 -10.20 -4.87 21.60
C ALA A 342 -11.65 -4.36 21.76
N ILE A 343 -12.53 -5.22 22.25
CA ILE A 343 -13.92 -4.88 22.58
C ILE A 343 -13.99 -4.69 24.10
N ASP A 344 -14.51 -3.55 24.55
CA ASP A 344 -14.79 -3.30 25.96
C ASP A 344 -16.31 -3.30 26.19
N PRO A 345 -16.87 -4.36 26.83
CA PRO A 345 -18.30 -4.46 27.08
C PRO A 345 -18.81 -3.47 28.15
N ASN A 346 -17.93 -2.76 28.84
CA ASN A 346 -18.29 -1.76 29.84
C ASN A 346 -18.19 -0.33 29.30
N LEU A 347 -17.68 -0.14 28.08
CA LEU A 347 -17.55 1.17 27.49
C LEU A 347 -18.92 1.65 26.96
N ALA A 348 -19.43 2.74 27.55
CA ALA A 348 -20.76 3.24 27.26
C ALA A 348 -20.89 3.93 25.88
N ASN A 349 -19.84 4.62 25.42
CA ASN A 349 -19.88 5.41 24.19
C ASN A 349 -18.58 5.24 23.40
N GLN A 350 -18.66 5.18 22.07
CA GLN A 350 -17.48 5.08 21.21
C GLN A 350 -16.74 6.41 21.09
N PHE A 351 -17.47 7.52 21.20
CA PHE A 351 -16.95 8.88 20.99
C PHE A 351 -17.10 9.72 22.26
N SER A 352 -16.27 10.76 22.37
CA SER A 352 -16.40 11.81 23.38
C SER A 352 -17.77 12.50 23.28
N GLU A 353 -18.16 13.22 24.34
CA GLU A 353 -19.46 13.92 24.42
C GLU A 353 -19.67 14.91 23.27
N ASP A 354 -18.60 15.60 22.85
CA ASP A 354 -18.60 16.51 21.70
C ASP A 354 -18.40 15.80 20.33
N GLY A 355 -18.19 14.48 20.35
CA GLY A 355 -17.97 13.64 19.17
C GLY A 355 -16.68 13.91 18.41
N SER A 356 -15.71 14.60 19.03
CA SER A 356 -14.45 15.00 18.39
C SER A 356 -13.34 13.94 18.47
N VAL A 357 -13.42 13.01 19.43
CA VAL A 357 -12.41 11.95 19.65
C VAL A 357 -13.10 10.60 19.84
N ALA A 358 -12.47 9.51 19.41
CA ALA A 358 -12.91 8.14 19.67
C ALA A 358 -12.10 7.47 20.79
N ASN A 359 -12.74 6.56 21.52
CA ASN A 359 -12.07 5.66 22.45
C ASN A 359 -11.19 4.64 21.72
N SER A 360 -10.15 4.13 22.39
CA SER A 360 -9.21 3.14 21.85
C SER A 360 -9.69 1.68 21.94
N ALA A 361 -10.88 1.45 22.51
CA ALA A 361 -11.57 0.17 22.49
C ALA A 361 -12.92 0.31 21.77
N ILE A 362 -13.42 -0.83 21.28
CA ILE A 362 -14.67 -0.95 20.54
C ILE A 362 -15.83 -1.16 21.51
N THR A 363 -16.90 -0.38 21.39
CA THR A 363 -18.14 -0.61 22.16
C THR A 363 -18.96 -1.76 21.59
N LEU A 364 -19.86 -2.33 22.39
CA LEU A 364 -20.80 -3.37 21.93
C LEU A 364 -21.72 -2.88 20.83
N ASP A 365 -22.02 -1.59 20.77
CA ASP A 365 -22.83 -1.02 19.69
C ASP A 365 -22.17 -1.27 18.33
N TRP A 366 -20.89 -0.95 18.19
CA TRP A 366 -20.16 -1.15 16.95
C TRP A 366 -19.80 -2.62 16.69
N ALA A 367 -19.51 -3.39 17.75
CA ALA A 367 -19.16 -4.80 17.60
C ALA A 367 -20.37 -5.70 17.27
N CYS A 368 -21.58 -5.32 17.71
CA CYS A 368 -22.75 -6.21 17.68
C CYS A 368 -23.98 -5.61 16.97
N LYS A 369 -24.29 -4.32 17.18
CA LYS A 369 -25.54 -3.71 16.68
C LYS A 369 -25.50 -3.35 15.19
N SER A 370 -24.38 -3.57 14.52
CA SER A 370 -24.33 -3.63 13.06
C SER A 370 -25.18 -4.78 12.49
N CYS A 371 -25.34 -5.88 13.25
CA CYS A 371 -26.17 -7.04 12.91
C CYS A 371 -27.41 -7.17 13.81
N HIS A 372 -27.27 -6.94 15.11
CA HIS A 372 -28.30 -7.19 16.13
C HIS A 372 -29.21 -5.97 16.39
N ARG A 373 -29.80 -5.42 15.34
CA ARG A 373 -30.74 -4.29 15.42
C ARG A 373 -31.95 -4.51 14.53
N ASP A 374 -32.97 -3.66 14.67
CA ASP A 374 -34.08 -3.65 13.71
C ASP A 374 -33.58 -3.34 12.29
N GLY A 375 -34.06 -4.12 11.31
CA GLY A 375 -33.54 -4.11 9.94
C GLY A 375 -32.11 -4.64 9.76
N GLY A 376 -31.49 -5.20 10.81
CA GLY A 376 -30.18 -5.86 10.74
C GLY A 376 -30.25 -7.28 10.18
N THR A 377 -29.10 -7.93 10.09
CA THR A 377 -28.96 -9.30 9.54
C THR A 377 -29.15 -10.40 10.59
N ALA A 378 -29.24 -10.06 11.88
CA ALA A 378 -29.37 -11.00 12.97
C ALA A 378 -30.53 -10.62 13.90
N THR A 379 -30.92 -11.55 14.78
CA THR A 379 -31.98 -11.31 15.76
C THR A 379 -31.63 -10.13 16.66
N VAL A 380 -32.57 -9.22 16.88
CA VAL A 380 -32.39 -8.08 17.80
C VAL A 380 -32.08 -8.59 19.21
N LYS A 381 -31.14 -7.92 19.90
CA LYS A 381 -30.69 -8.24 21.25
C LYS A 381 -30.69 -7.01 22.14
N THR A 382 -30.97 -7.19 23.44
CA THR A 382 -30.82 -6.12 24.42
C THR A 382 -29.34 -5.91 24.79
N ASP A 383 -29.02 -4.77 25.37
CA ASP A 383 -27.65 -4.45 25.79
C ASP A 383 -27.14 -5.44 26.85
N GLU A 384 -28.01 -5.91 27.75
CA GLU A 384 -27.69 -6.94 28.73
C GLU A 384 -27.38 -8.29 28.07
N GLU A 385 -28.15 -8.70 27.05
CA GLU A 385 -27.87 -9.93 26.31
C GLU A 385 -26.54 -9.86 25.55
N LEU A 386 -26.27 -8.72 24.90
CA LEU A 386 -25.02 -8.49 24.18
C LEU A 386 -23.83 -8.52 25.14
N LYS A 387 -23.94 -7.86 26.29
CA LYS A 387 -22.90 -7.85 27.32
C LYS A 387 -22.64 -9.24 27.89
N ALA A 388 -23.68 -9.97 28.28
CA ALA A 388 -23.55 -11.34 28.80
C ALA A 388 -22.92 -12.29 27.77
N THR A 389 -23.18 -12.06 26.49
CA THR A 389 -22.56 -12.80 25.39
C THR A 389 -21.08 -12.45 25.25
N ALA A 390 -20.73 -11.17 25.25
CA ALA A 390 -19.36 -10.70 25.04
C ALA A 390 -18.39 -11.08 26.18
N GLU A 391 -18.84 -11.06 27.43
CA GLU A 391 -17.99 -11.34 28.60
C GLU A 391 -17.40 -12.76 28.53
N GLY A 392 -16.09 -12.92 28.40
CA GLY A 392 -15.49 -14.26 28.29
C GLY A 392 -15.90 -15.02 27.04
N TYR A 393 -16.21 -14.31 25.94
CA TYR A 393 -16.61 -14.92 24.67
C TYR A 393 -15.64 -16.01 24.19
N HIS A 394 -14.34 -15.78 24.37
CA HIS A 394 -13.27 -16.71 24.00
C HIS A 394 -12.65 -17.49 25.18
N SER A 395 -13.32 -17.52 26.33
CA SER A 395 -12.82 -18.26 27.50
C SER A 395 -12.93 -19.77 27.28
N LYS A 396 -11.93 -20.51 27.76
CA LYS A 396 -12.00 -21.98 27.85
C LYS A 396 -13.20 -22.39 28.72
N PRO A 397 -13.98 -23.41 28.30
CA PRO A 397 -15.12 -23.94 29.06
C PRO A 397 -14.80 -24.42 30.48
#